data_AF-A0A7V1RC61-F1
#
_entry.id   AF-A0A7V1RC61-F1
#
_cell.length_a   1.000
_cell.length_b   1.000
_cell.length_c   1.000
_cell.angle_alpha   90.00
_cell.angle_beta   90.00
_cell.angle_gamma   90.00
#
_symmetry.space_group_name_H-M   'P 1'
#
loop_
_entity.id
_entity.type
_entity.pdbx_description
1 polymer ?
#
loop_
_entity_poly.entity_id
_entity_poly.type
_entity_poly.pdbx_seq_one_letter_code
_entity_poly.pdbx_strand_id
1 'polypeptide(L)' 'MSLVERRYNKALDAMTAQQRLERAFGLYDAIRQMLEMSVRRDHPHLSEREVALRVARIMYVSDARAQQLLDRLEALNG' A
#
# COMPACT_ATOMS: atom_id res chain seq x y z
N MET A 1 5.60 25.50 -8.96
CA MET A 1 6.16 24.14 -9.12
C MET A 1 7.63 24.15 -8.74
N SER A 2 8.03 23.33 -7.77
CA SER A 2 9.37 23.28 -7.20
C SER A 2 10.40 22.70 -8.20
N LEU A 3 11.69 22.93 -7.95
CA LEU A 3 12.77 22.31 -8.74
C LEU A 3 12.72 20.78 -8.68
N VAL A 4 12.31 20.24 -7.53
CA VAL A 4 12.17 18.79 -7.30
C VAL A 4 11.04 18.23 -8.17
N GLU A 5 9.86 18.87 -8.15
CA GLU A 5 8.71 18.47 -8.98
C GLU A 5 9.06 18.53 -10.48
N ARG A 6 9.78 19.56 -10.93
CA ARG A 6 10.23 19.66 -12.32
C ARG A 6 11.15 18.51 -12.72
N ARG A 7 12.13 18.17 -11.88
CA ARG A 7 13.05 17.05 -12.14
C ARG A 7 12.33 15.71 -12.12
N TYR A 8 11.41 15.54 -11.18
CA TYR A 8 10.57 14.36 -11.07
C TYR A 8 9.70 14.16 -12.31
N ASN A 9 8.98 15.20 -12.75
CA ASN A 9 8.12 15.14 -13.93
C ASN A 9 8.92 14.87 -15.20
N LYS A 10 10.09 15.52 -15.37
CA LYS A 10 10.97 15.24 -16.51
C LYS A 10 11.45 13.78 -16.54
N ALA A 11 11.78 13.21 -15.38
CA ALA A 11 12.17 11.80 -15.29
C ALA A 11 11.00 10.87 -15.62
N LEU A 12 9.78 11.20 -15.19
CA LEU A 12 8.57 10.46 -15.56
C LEU A 12 8.30 10.53 -17.06
N ASP A 13 8.40 11.71 -17.67
CA ASP A 13 8.14 11.91 -19.11
C ASP A 13 9.07 11.09 -20.00
N ALA A 14 10.29 10.82 -19.53
CA ALA A 14 11.26 9.96 -20.22
C ALA A 14 10.99 8.45 -20.05
N MET A 15 10.08 8.04 -19.17
CA MET A 15 9.78 6.62 -18.92
C MET A 15 8.77 6.07 -19.93
N THR A 16 9.04 4.85 -20.40
CA THR A 16 8.07 4.05 -21.15
C THR A 16 6.89 3.65 -20.26
N ALA A 17 5.77 3.22 -20.87
CA ALA A 17 4.62 2.72 -20.14
C ALA A 17 4.99 1.55 -19.19
N GLN A 18 5.86 0.65 -19.64
CA GLN A 18 6.35 -0.47 -18.84
C GLN A 18 7.15 0.03 -17.61
N GLN A 19 8.09 0.94 -17.80
CA GLN A 19 8.89 1.49 -16.70
C GLN A 19 8.02 2.23 -15.67
N ARG A 20 6.96 2.89 -16.11
CA ARG A 20 5.98 3.52 -15.21
C ARG A 20 5.23 2.49 -14.37
N LEU A 21 4.84 1.35 -14.97
CA LEU A 21 4.20 0.26 -14.24
C LEU A 21 5.16 -0.38 -13.23
N GLU A 22 6.38 -0.72 -13.64
CA GLU A 22 7.41 -1.28 -12.75
C GLU A 22 7.69 -0.35 -11.56
N ARG A 23 7.81 0.96 -11.82
CA ARG A 23 7.96 1.96 -10.77
C ARG A 23 6.76 2.00 -9.85
N ALA A 24 5.53 1.98 -10.40
CA ALA A 24 4.31 2.00 -9.60
C ALA A 24 4.25 0.76 -8.68
N PHE A 25 4.55 -0.43 -9.20
CA PHE A 25 4.62 -1.66 -8.41
C PHE A 25 5.67 -1.57 -7.29
N GLY A 26 6.86 -1.05 -7.59
CA GLY A 26 7.91 -0.84 -6.59
C GLY A 26 7.48 0.13 -5.48
N LEU A 27 6.77 1.21 -5.84
CA LEU A 27 6.22 2.16 -4.87
C LEU A 27 5.15 1.50 -4.00
N TYR A 28 4.23 0.74 -4.59
CA TYR A 28 3.20 0.03 -3.83
C TYR A 28 3.79 -0.98 -2.85
N ASP A 29 4.80 -1.75 -3.26
CA ASP A 29 5.45 -2.69 -2.35
C ASP A 29 6.21 -1.97 -1.23
N ALA A 30 6.92 -0.89 -1.52
CA ALA A 30 7.59 -0.08 -0.49
C ALA A 30 6.60 0.50 0.54
N ILE A 31 5.46 1.02 0.07
CA ILE A 31 4.39 1.52 0.96
C ILE A 31 3.85 0.37 1.82
N ARG A 32 3.56 -0.79 1.22
CA ARG A 32 3.08 -1.98 1.94
C ARG A 32 4.06 -2.40 3.03
N GLN A 33 5.36 -2.47 2.72
CA GLN A 33 6.40 -2.82 3.70
C GLN A 33 6.49 -1.80 4.84
N MET A 34 6.42 -0.50 4.54
CA MET A 34 6.41 0.55 5.56
C MET A 34 5.22 0.43 6.50
N LEU A 35 4.02 0.19 5.95
CA LEU A 35 2.81 -0.02 6.74
C LEU A 35 2.91 -1.29 7.59
N GLU A 36 3.43 -2.38 7.03
CA GLU A 36 3.63 -3.63 7.75
C GLU A 36 4.56 -3.45 8.95
N MET A 37 5.69 -2.76 8.76
CA MET A 37 6.61 -2.43 9.85
C MET A 37 5.93 -1.59 10.94
N SER A 38 5.12 -0.59 10.55
CA SER A 38 4.38 0.23 11.52
C SER A 38 3.38 -0.60 12.31
N VAL A 39 2.59 -1.44 11.63
CA VAL A 39 1.58 -2.29 12.28
C VAL A 39 2.23 -3.28 13.24
N ARG A 40 3.33 -3.93 12.84
CA ARG A 40 4.07 -4.86 13.71
C ARG A 40 4.67 -4.16 14.93
N ARG A 41 5.19 -2.95 14.76
CA ARG A 41 5.71 -2.14 15.88
C ARG A 41 4.61 -1.80 16.87
N ASP A 42 3.45 -1.37 16.37
CA ASP A 42 2.35 -0.91 17.21
C ASP A 42 1.54 -2.09 17.79
N HIS A 43 1.62 -3.27 17.17
CA HIS A 43 0.90 -4.49 17.57
C HIS A 43 1.78 -5.76 17.41
N PRO A 44 2.77 -5.98 18.29
CA PRO A 44 3.76 -7.05 18.13
C PRO A 44 3.21 -8.48 18.30
N HIS A 45 2.01 -8.63 18.85
CA HIS A 45 1.39 -9.93 19.12
C HIS A 45 0.46 -10.44 18.01
N LEU A 46 0.24 -9.63 16.98
CA LEU A 46 -0.63 -10.03 15.88
C LEU A 46 0.02 -11.15 15.06
N SER A 47 -0.83 -12.08 14.63
CA SER A 47 -0.47 -13.04 13.60
C SER A 47 -0.20 -12.35 12.26
N GLU A 48 0.55 -13.02 11.39
CA GLU A 48 0.80 -12.58 10.01
C GLU A 48 -0.48 -12.20 9.26
N ARG A 49 -1.55 -12.98 9.49
CA ARG A 49 -2.85 -12.73 8.88
C ARG A 49 -3.48 -11.43 9.37
N GLU A 50 -3.47 -11.18 10.67
CA GLU A 50 -4.03 -9.96 11.26
C GLU A 50 -3.22 -8.73 10.84
N VAL A 51 -1.89 -8.86 10.74
CA VAL A 51 -1.04 -7.80 10.18
C VAL A 51 -1.44 -7.52 8.73
N ALA A 52 -1.60 -8.54 7.90
CA ALA A 52 -2.00 -8.39 6.50
C ALA A 52 -3.37 -7.70 6.35
N LEU A 53 -4.35 -8.09 7.17
CA LEU A 53 -5.68 -7.47 7.18
C LEU A 53 -5.62 -5.99 7.58
N ARG A 54 -4.85 -5.65 8.63
CA ARG A 54 -4.68 -4.26 9.05
C ARG A 54 -3.96 -3.41 8.00
N VAL A 55 -2.90 -3.93 7.40
CA VAL A 55 -2.21 -3.24 6.29
C VAL A 55 -3.17 -3.01 5.13
N ALA A 56 -3.96 -4.02 4.74
CA ALA A 56 -4.97 -3.88 3.70
C ALA A 56 -6.03 -2.82 4.05
N ARG A 57 -6.51 -2.79 5.30
CA ARG A 57 -7.47 -1.76 5.75
C ARG A 57 -6.92 -0.34 5.59
N ILE A 58 -5.63 -0.14 5.88
CA ILE A 58 -4.97 1.17 5.71
C ILE A 58 -4.80 1.52 4.23
N MET A 59 -4.32 0.57 3.41
CA MET A 59 -4.10 0.79 1.98
C MET A 59 -5.40 1.09 1.22
N TYR A 60 -6.52 0.50 1.64
CA TYR A 60 -7.83 0.65 1.02
C TYR A 60 -8.80 1.48 1.86
N VAL A 61 -8.29 2.37 2.73
CA VAL A 61 -9.12 3.12 3.68
C VAL A 61 -10.27 3.89 3.03
N SER A 62 -10.07 4.40 1.82
CA SER A 62 -11.07 5.16 1.05
C SER A 62 -11.96 4.29 0.15
N ASP A 63 -11.69 3.00 0.01
CA ASP A 63 -12.46 2.10 -0.85
C ASP A 63 -13.48 1.31 -0.02
N ALA A 64 -14.73 1.79 -0.02
CA ALA A 64 -15.83 1.17 0.72
C ALA A 64 -16.09 -0.29 0.32
N ARG A 65 -15.87 -0.67 -0.95
CA ARG A 65 -16.08 -2.06 -1.40
C ARG A 65 -14.97 -2.95 -0.87
N ALA A 66 -13.73 -2.47 -0.91
CA ALA A 66 -12.59 -3.19 -0.34
C ALA A 66 -12.76 -3.39 1.18
N GLN A 67 -13.22 -2.37 1.91
CA GLN A 67 -13.50 -2.51 3.34
C GLN A 67 -14.58 -3.57 3.62
N GLN A 68 -15.68 -3.57 2.86
CA GLN A 68 -16.72 -4.60 2.99
C GLN A 68 -16.21 -6.02 2.71
N LEU A 69 -15.29 -6.18 1.75
CA LEU A 69 -14.66 -7.47 1.49
C LEU A 69 -13.76 -7.90 2.66
N LEU A 70 -13.01 -6.98 3.24
CA LEU A 70 -12.17 -7.24 4.41
C LEU A 70 -13.02 -7.61 5.63
N ASP A 71 -14.14 -6.92 5.87
CA ASP A 71 -15.08 -7.24 6.95
C ASP A 71 -15.64 -8.68 6.82
N ARG A 72 -16.00 -9.08 5.59
CA ARG A 72 -16.46 -10.45 5.30
C ARG A 72 -15.37 -11.49 5.54
N LEU A 73 -14.13 -11.19 5.15
CA LEU A 73 -12.99 -12.08 5.37
C LEU A 73 -12.70 -12.27 6.85
N GLU A 74 -12.89 -11.25 7.67
CA GLU A 74 -12.79 -11.37 9.13
C GLU A 74 -13.95 -12.20 9.70
N ALA A 75 -15.19 -11.92 9.30
CA ALA A 75 -16.37 -12.63 9.81
C ALA A 75 -16.40 -14.13 9.47
N LEU A 76 -15.82 -14.55 8.34
CA LEU A 76 -15.74 -15.97 7.95
C LEU A 76 -14.73 -16.78 8.77
N ASN A 77 -13.85 -16.12 9.52
CA ASN A 77 -12.70 -16.76 10.17
C ASN A 77 -12.61 -16.42 11.67
N GLY A 78 -13.66 -15.80 12.23
CA GLY A 78 -13.82 -15.52 13.66
C GLY A 78 -14.69 -16.54 14.37
#